data_AF-A0A1A8FSJ6-F1
#
_entry.id   AF-A0A1A8FSJ6-F1
#
_cell.length_a   1.000
_cell.length_b   1.000
_cell.length_c   1.000
_cell.angle_alpha   90.00
_cell.angle_beta   90.00
_cell.angle_gamma   90.00
#
_symmetry.space_group_name_H-M   'P 1'
#
loop_
_entity.id
_entity.type
_entity.pdbx_description
1 polymer ?
#
loop_
_entity_poly.entity_id
_entity_poly.type
_entity_poly.pdbx_seq_one_letter_code
_entity_poly.pdbx_strand_id
1 'polypeptide(L)'
;RNLRTGRPSDLTITVGVVPCRIVSEVQSSSVQCVTGSSNSTGIYRVILHFGSDKYSSAYFYNYTHNPYISHALPDKSFVNGGRLISVFGHNLDVVQNPQMVVSFLPHKAVRTRQRLTRMVPDPVCCSGSLCPAQQFKERCEVNSSSLVLCRSPMVNSSLLGSKVTVQVVLDNLCFDFSSFSSQMFSYEPNPVLQPLNKKEPLKVYHYNPGSFIQLEGDNLDLAITKEEVVVLIGEGVCAVKTLTRNHLYCEPPPQQPLPGPTCRKCEGIDYLPEFIVQMGNLNFSLGKVQYDNLSLSVFPLEAQIGVGVGASLVVLLVLIVVLIYRRKSKQA
;
A
#
# COMPACT_ATOMS: atom_id res chain seq x y z
N ARG A 1 39.66 -12.26 13.84
CA ARG A 1 40.40 -13.48 14.26
C ARG A 1 39.59 -14.70 13.83
N ASN A 2 40.23 -15.82 13.49
CA ASN A 2 39.56 -17.04 13.02
C ASN A 2 38.75 -17.71 14.14
N LEU A 3 37.43 -17.51 14.17
CA LEU A 3 36.53 -18.11 15.17
C LEU A 3 36.32 -19.63 15.00
N ARG A 4 36.97 -20.25 14.00
CA ARG A 4 36.91 -21.70 13.72
C ARG A 4 38.01 -22.52 14.40
N THR A 5 38.93 -21.90 15.13
CA THR A 5 40.08 -22.59 15.74
C THR A 5 39.70 -23.34 17.03
N GLY A 6 38.68 -24.21 17.00
CA GLY A 6 38.18 -24.97 18.17
C GLY A 6 36.84 -25.66 17.89
N ARG A 7 36.26 -26.34 18.90
CA ARG A 7 34.91 -26.93 18.76
C ARG A 7 33.84 -25.84 18.94
N PRO A 8 32.73 -25.87 18.18
CA PRO A 8 31.64 -24.92 18.36
C PRO A 8 31.02 -24.91 19.77
N SER A 9 31.14 -26.04 20.50
CA SER A 9 30.71 -26.16 21.91
C SER A 9 31.50 -25.29 22.88
N ASP A 10 32.72 -24.89 22.52
CA ASP A 10 33.64 -24.19 23.42
C ASP A 10 33.49 -22.66 23.29
N LEU A 11 32.62 -22.22 22.37
CA LEU A 11 32.30 -20.83 22.08
C LEU A 11 30.99 -20.46 22.78
N THR A 12 31.06 -19.57 23.77
CA THR A 12 29.86 -19.00 24.40
C THR A 12 29.95 -17.49 24.42
N ILE A 13 28.79 -16.82 24.30
CA ILE A 13 28.71 -15.36 24.27
C ILE A 13 27.81 -14.92 25.41
N THR A 14 28.25 -13.92 26.17
CA THR A 14 27.46 -13.34 27.26
C THR A 14 27.40 -11.82 27.11
N VAL A 15 26.25 -11.24 27.41
CA VAL A 15 26.03 -9.79 27.50
C VAL A 15 25.80 -9.44 28.96
N GLY A 16 26.84 -8.94 29.64
CA GLY A 16 26.83 -8.86 31.10
C GLY A 16 26.71 -10.25 31.73
N VAL A 17 25.59 -10.52 32.40
CA VAL A 17 25.26 -11.83 33.01
C VAL A 17 24.31 -12.69 32.16
N VAL A 18 23.82 -12.16 31.03
CA VAL A 18 22.81 -12.83 30.20
C VAL A 18 23.49 -13.65 29.10
N PRO A 19 23.18 -14.96 28.96
CA PRO A 19 23.73 -15.77 27.88
C PRO A 19 23.10 -15.40 26.53
N CYS A 20 23.92 -15.42 25.47
CA CYS A 20 23.50 -15.20 24.08
C CYS A 20 23.54 -16.53 23.33
N ARG A 21 22.38 -16.99 22.85
CA ARG A 21 22.24 -18.27 22.17
C ARG A 21 22.66 -18.12 20.71
N ILE A 22 23.67 -18.87 20.29
CA ILE A 22 24.15 -18.86 18.89
C ILE A 22 23.07 -19.50 18.00
N VAL A 23 22.72 -18.80 16.91
CA VAL A 23 21.61 -19.21 16.01
C VAL A 23 22.08 -19.55 14.59
N SER A 24 23.31 -19.18 14.22
CA SER A 24 23.89 -19.47 12.92
C SER A 24 25.15 -20.33 13.05
N GLU A 25 25.59 -20.94 11.95
CA GLU A 25 26.93 -21.51 11.87
C GLU A 25 27.98 -20.42 12.13
N VAL A 26 29.03 -20.78 12.88
CA VAL A 26 30.13 -19.88 13.24
C VAL A 26 31.03 -19.69 12.02
N GLN A 27 31.09 -18.46 11.50
CA GLN A 27 31.96 -18.11 10.39
C GLN A 27 33.37 -17.79 10.89
N SER A 28 34.36 -17.71 10.01
CA SER A 28 35.74 -17.38 10.41
C SER A 28 35.86 -15.99 11.05
N SER A 29 35.00 -15.03 10.69
CA SER A 29 35.07 -13.63 11.13
C SER A 29 33.82 -13.12 11.85
N SER A 30 32.72 -13.87 11.88
CA SER A 30 31.44 -13.43 12.45
C SER A 30 30.67 -14.57 13.12
N VAL A 31 29.82 -14.21 14.08
CA VAL A 31 28.92 -15.12 14.78
C VAL A 31 27.60 -14.39 15.05
N GLN A 32 26.47 -15.05 14.83
CA GLN A 32 25.15 -14.51 15.12
C GLN A 32 24.57 -15.20 16.34
N CYS A 33 24.13 -14.42 17.32
CA CYS A 33 23.48 -14.93 18.51
C CYS A 33 22.27 -14.06 18.89
N VAL A 34 21.33 -14.66 19.61
CA VAL A 34 20.14 -13.99 20.17
C VAL A 34 20.32 -13.92 21.67
N THR A 35 20.33 -12.70 22.21
CA THR A 35 20.48 -12.48 23.65
C THR A 35 19.19 -12.83 24.39
N GLY A 36 19.32 -13.30 25.63
CA GLY A 36 18.18 -13.55 26.51
C GLY A 36 17.55 -12.28 27.08
N SER A 37 16.50 -12.45 27.87
CA SER A 37 15.88 -11.36 28.64
C SER A 37 16.76 -10.91 29.80
N SER A 38 16.80 -9.60 30.05
CA SER A 38 17.44 -8.99 31.22
C SER A 38 16.39 -8.35 32.13
N ASN A 39 16.59 -8.44 33.45
CA ASN A 39 15.72 -7.76 34.44
C ASN A 39 16.13 -6.30 34.69
N SER A 40 17.29 -5.88 34.21
CA SER A 40 17.82 -4.53 34.37
C SER A 40 18.17 -3.91 33.03
N THR A 41 17.85 -2.63 32.90
CA THR A 41 18.32 -1.78 31.79
C THR A 41 19.76 -1.34 32.05
N GLY A 42 20.48 -1.00 30.99
CA GLY A 42 21.84 -0.49 31.08
C GLY A 42 22.77 -0.99 29.99
N ILE A 43 23.99 -0.44 30.02
CA ILE A 43 25.03 -0.69 29.03
C ILE A 43 25.96 -1.79 29.54
N TYR A 44 26.06 -2.88 28.79
CA TYR A 44 26.89 -4.03 29.13
C TYR A 44 27.89 -4.35 28.02
N ARG A 45 29.04 -4.89 28.41
CA ARG A 45 30.00 -5.42 27.43
C ARG A 45 29.54 -6.79 26.93
N VAL A 46 29.72 -7.01 25.64
CA VAL A 46 29.61 -8.35 25.04
C VAL A 46 30.95 -9.07 25.27
N ILE A 47 30.90 -10.24 25.87
CA ILE A 47 32.06 -11.06 26.19
C ILE A 47 31.92 -12.39 25.44
N LEU A 48 32.93 -12.70 24.64
CA LEU A 48 33.10 -13.98 23.99
C LEU A 48 34.02 -14.84 24.86
N HIS A 49 33.55 -16.02 25.27
CA HIS A 49 34.34 -17.02 25.95
C HIS A 49 34.72 -18.09 24.93
N PHE A 50 36.01 -18.39 24.85
CA PHE A 50 36.55 -19.40 23.95
C PHE A 50 37.50 -20.32 24.71
N GLY A 51 37.01 -21.51 25.08
CA GLY A 51 37.71 -22.37 26.03
C GLY A 51 37.89 -21.67 27.38
N SER A 52 39.13 -21.43 27.79
CA SER A 52 39.46 -20.71 29.04
C SER A 52 39.65 -19.20 28.86
N ASP A 53 39.75 -18.73 27.61
CA ASP A 53 40.03 -17.33 27.31
C ASP A 53 38.75 -16.50 27.24
N LYS A 54 38.85 -15.24 27.68
CA LYS A 54 37.76 -14.25 27.61
C LYS A 54 38.16 -13.08 26.73
N TYR A 55 37.34 -12.79 25.75
CA TYR A 55 37.52 -11.70 24.80
C TYR A 55 36.39 -10.69 24.96
N SER A 56 36.74 -9.48 25.38
CA SER A 56 35.78 -8.38 25.50
C SER A 56 35.61 -7.67 24.15
N SER A 57 34.36 -7.45 23.75
CA SER A 57 34.05 -6.63 22.59
C SER A 57 34.43 -5.16 22.83
N ALA A 58 34.80 -4.48 21.75
CA ALA A 58 34.96 -3.02 21.73
C ALA A 58 33.61 -2.30 21.82
N TYR A 59 32.53 -2.96 21.41
CA TYR A 59 31.18 -2.42 21.40
C TYR A 59 30.39 -2.87 22.63
N PHE A 60 29.49 -2.00 23.08
CA PHE A 60 28.57 -2.27 24.17
C PHE A 60 27.18 -2.59 23.64
N TYR A 61 26.45 -3.40 24.39
CA TYR A 61 25.03 -3.67 24.19
C TYR A 61 24.22 -2.91 25.23
N ASN A 62 23.14 -2.26 24.82
CA ASN A 62 22.28 -1.50 25.73
C ASN A 62 20.94 -2.23 25.90
N TYR A 63 20.66 -2.71 27.12
CA TYR A 63 19.31 -3.15 27.47
C TYR A 63 18.46 -1.94 27.79
N THR A 64 17.39 -1.76 27.03
CA THR A 64 16.42 -0.67 27.19
C THR A 64 15.10 -1.19 27.77
N HIS A 65 14.20 -0.28 28.13
CA HIS A 65 12.85 -0.67 28.54
C HIS A 65 12.10 -1.32 27.38
N ASN A 66 11.24 -2.30 27.70
CA ASN A 66 10.40 -2.99 26.73
C ASN A 66 9.56 -2.00 25.92
N PRO A 67 9.36 -2.25 24.62
CA PRO A 67 8.40 -1.49 23.83
C PRO A 67 6.99 -1.69 24.38
N TYR A 68 6.15 -0.69 24.23
CA TYR A 68 4.72 -0.83 24.43
C TYR A 68 3.94 -0.10 23.35
N ILE A 69 2.76 -0.62 23.04
CA ILE A 69 1.85 -0.07 22.04
C ILE A 69 0.78 0.74 22.78
N SER A 70 0.58 1.98 22.34
CA SER A 70 -0.47 2.86 22.87
C SER A 70 -1.75 2.72 22.08
N HIS A 71 -1.67 2.78 20.75
CA HIS A 71 -2.82 2.61 19.86
C HIS A 71 -2.39 2.23 18.45
N ALA A 72 -3.35 1.72 17.65
CA ALA A 72 -3.12 1.45 16.23
C ALA A 72 -4.35 1.71 15.38
N LEU A 73 -4.12 2.18 14.16
CA LEU A 73 -5.14 2.55 13.19
C LEU A 73 -4.61 2.27 11.78
N PRO A 74 -5.47 1.95 10.80
CA PRO A 74 -6.89 1.65 10.94
C PRO A 74 -7.14 0.22 11.44
N ASP A 75 -8.40 -0.09 11.71
CA ASP A 75 -8.91 -1.35 12.26
C ASP A 75 -9.54 -2.27 11.21
N LYS A 76 -9.42 -1.94 9.92
CA LYS A 76 -9.97 -2.76 8.83
C LYS A 76 -8.93 -2.99 7.75
N SER A 77 -8.99 -4.15 7.11
CA SER A 77 -8.24 -4.40 5.87
C SER A 77 -9.09 -5.24 4.91
N PHE A 78 -8.63 -5.44 3.69
CA PHE A 78 -9.26 -6.32 2.70
C PHE A 78 -8.50 -7.64 2.60
N VAL A 79 -9.16 -8.67 2.06
CA VAL A 79 -8.62 -10.04 1.96
C VAL A 79 -7.21 -10.09 1.34
N ASN A 80 -6.95 -9.29 0.30
CA ASN A 80 -5.63 -9.24 -0.34
C ASN A 80 -4.54 -8.53 0.48
N GLY A 81 -4.90 -7.89 1.59
CA GLY A 81 -3.99 -7.20 2.49
C GLY A 81 -3.25 -6.03 1.84
N GLY A 82 -2.17 -5.58 2.46
CA GLY A 82 -1.34 -4.50 1.99
C GLY A 82 -1.78 -3.11 2.42
N ARG A 83 -2.93 -2.99 3.10
CA ARG A 83 -3.31 -1.75 3.80
C ARG A 83 -2.29 -1.46 4.89
N LEU A 84 -1.87 -0.20 4.99
CA LEU A 84 -0.89 0.27 5.96
C LEU A 84 -1.55 0.52 7.32
N ILE A 85 -1.10 -0.21 8.34
CA ILE A 85 -1.52 -0.09 9.72
C ILE A 85 -0.44 0.64 10.49
N SER A 86 -0.78 1.82 11.01
CA SER A 86 0.09 2.64 11.84
C SER A 86 -0.06 2.20 13.29
N VAL A 87 1.04 1.73 13.88
CA VAL A 87 1.13 1.27 15.26
C VAL A 87 1.95 2.30 16.05
N PHE A 88 1.31 2.95 17.01
CA PHE A 88 1.91 3.98 17.83
C PHE A 88 2.27 3.45 19.22
N GLY A 89 3.33 3.97 19.81
CA GLY A 89 3.84 3.45 21.07
C GLY A 89 5.10 4.17 21.55
N HIS A 90 5.90 3.46 22.33
CA HIS A 90 7.21 3.91 22.80
C HIS A 90 8.24 2.80 22.71
N ASN A 91 9.51 3.18 22.56
CA ASN A 91 10.65 2.28 22.41
C ASN A 91 10.49 1.26 21.27
N LEU A 92 9.72 1.61 20.24
CA LEU A 92 9.44 0.70 19.13
C LEU A 92 10.68 0.49 18.23
N ASP A 93 11.64 1.41 18.28
CA ASP A 93 12.91 1.38 17.55
C ASP A 93 13.92 0.36 18.09
N VAL A 94 13.69 -0.12 19.32
CA VAL A 94 14.51 -1.18 19.93
C VAL A 94 14.28 -2.53 19.24
N VAL A 95 13.11 -2.70 18.61
CA VAL A 95 12.66 -3.96 18.02
C VAL A 95 13.30 -4.17 16.66
N GLN A 96 13.92 -5.32 16.43
CA GLN A 96 14.61 -5.60 15.17
C GLN A 96 13.68 -6.11 14.09
N ASN A 97 12.73 -6.99 14.45
CA ASN A 97 11.84 -7.65 13.50
C ASN A 97 10.38 -7.58 13.97
N PRO A 98 9.75 -6.40 13.94
CA PRO A 98 8.32 -6.29 14.24
C PRO A 98 7.49 -7.00 13.16
N GLN A 99 6.42 -7.68 13.58
CA GLN A 99 5.54 -8.43 12.69
C GLN A 99 4.07 -8.22 13.05
N MET A 100 3.22 -8.19 12.04
CA MET A 100 1.77 -8.28 12.19
C MET A 100 1.35 -9.72 11.91
N VAL A 101 0.62 -10.32 12.86
CA VAL A 101 0.16 -11.71 12.79
C VAL A 101 -1.36 -11.72 12.84
N VAL A 102 -1.98 -12.33 11.84
CA VAL A 102 -3.43 -12.51 11.75
C VAL A 102 -3.73 -13.99 11.87
N SER A 103 -4.55 -14.34 12.85
CA SER A 103 -4.91 -15.73 13.16
C SER A 103 -6.41 -15.94 13.01
N PHE A 104 -6.79 -17.06 12.40
CA PHE A 104 -8.17 -17.51 12.28
C PHE A 104 -8.34 -18.85 12.99
N LEU A 105 -9.29 -18.92 13.93
CA LEU A 105 -9.63 -20.16 14.59
C LEU A 105 -10.51 -21.01 13.65
N PRO A 106 -10.18 -22.28 13.40
CA PRO A 106 -10.99 -23.14 12.55
C PRO A 106 -12.36 -23.38 13.18
N HIS A 107 -13.42 -23.11 12.42
CA HIS A 107 -14.83 -23.23 12.83
C HIS A 107 -15.21 -24.62 13.38
N LYS A 108 -14.42 -25.66 13.08
CA LYS A 108 -14.65 -27.06 13.46
C LYS A 108 -14.16 -27.44 14.88
N ALA A 109 -13.43 -26.58 15.59
CA ALA A 109 -12.95 -26.89 16.95
C ALA A 109 -14.04 -26.78 18.05
N VAL A 110 -15.22 -26.24 17.73
CA VAL A 110 -16.24 -25.85 18.74
C VAL A 110 -17.38 -26.89 18.90
N ARG A 111 -17.28 -28.10 18.31
CA ARG A 111 -18.36 -29.10 18.41
C ARG A 111 -17.94 -30.52 18.80
N THR A 112 -16.98 -30.66 19.70
CA THR A 112 -16.90 -31.87 20.54
C THR A 112 -17.56 -31.56 21.88
N ARG A 113 -18.85 -31.93 22.00
CA ARG A 113 -19.55 -31.99 23.29
C ARG A 113 -18.81 -32.94 24.21
N GLN A 114 -17.94 -32.44 25.07
CA GLN A 114 -17.53 -33.16 26.28
C GLN A 114 -17.09 -32.18 27.37
N ARG A 115 -18.02 -32.01 28.33
CA ARG A 115 -17.86 -31.61 29.74
C ARG A 115 -17.26 -30.23 30.03
N LEU A 116 -17.93 -29.53 30.96
CA LEU A 116 -17.47 -28.29 31.58
C LEU A 116 -16.01 -28.41 32.06
N THR A 117 -15.10 -27.84 31.29
CA THR A 117 -13.85 -27.30 31.83
C THR A 117 -13.90 -25.80 31.57
N ARG A 118 -13.69 -25.02 32.63
CA ARG A 118 -13.35 -23.58 32.68
C ARG A 118 -13.26 -22.93 31.30
N MET A 119 -13.99 -21.82 31.07
CA MET A 119 -13.69 -20.92 29.94
C MET A 119 -12.18 -20.66 29.91
N VAL A 120 -11.49 -21.37 29.03
CA VAL A 120 -10.09 -21.14 28.75
C VAL A 120 -10.09 -19.88 27.89
N PRO A 121 -9.40 -18.80 28.29
CA PRO A 121 -9.25 -17.63 27.43
C PRO A 121 -8.78 -18.10 26.05
N ASP A 122 -9.37 -17.57 24.98
CA ASP A 122 -8.95 -17.89 23.61
C ASP A 122 -7.41 -17.86 23.54
N PRO A 123 -6.74 -18.93 23.06
CA PRO A 123 -5.29 -19.01 23.15
C PRO A 123 -4.66 -17.89 22.31
N VAL A 124 -4.05 -16.94 23.00
CA VAL A 124 -3.31 -15.83 22.42
C VAL A 124 -2.06 -16.43 21.74
N CYS A 125 -2.15 -16.68 20.44
CA CYS A 125 -1.12 -17.41 19.68
C CYS A 125 0.02 -16.52 19.18
N CYS A 126 0.91 -16.13 20.09
CA CYS A 126 2.02 -15.21 19.85
C CYS A 126 3.18 -15.72 18.98
N SER A 127 2.97 -16.77 18.17
CA SER A 127 3.99 -17.48 17.35
C SER A 127 4.63 -18.73 18.00
N GLY A 128 3.82 -19.60 18.61
CA GLY A 128 4.22 -20.98 18.91
C GLY A 128 3.97 -21.91 17.71
N SER A 129 4.89 -22.84 17.42
CA SER A 129 4.75 -23.87 16.37
C SER A 129 3.60 -24.87 16.61
N LEU A 130 2.93 -24.77 17.76
CA LEU A 130 1.76 -25.58 18.13
C LEU A 130 0.45 -24.77 18.15
N CYS A 131 0.38 -23.58 17.53
CA CYS A 131 -0.89 -22.88 17.43
C CYS A 131 -1.85 -23.63 16.49
N PRO A 132 -3.07 -24.01 16.94
CA PRO A 132 -4.06 -24.68 16.09
C PRO A 132 -4.73 -23.74 15.08
N ALA A 133 -4.48 -22.42 15.17
CA ALA A 133 -5.06 -21.42 14.29
C ALA A 133 -4.25 -21.28 12.99
N GLN A 134 -4.95 -21.01 11.89
CA GLN A 134 -4.28 -20.65 10.64
C GLN A 134 -3.72 -19.22 10.76
N GLN A 135 -2.41 -19.06 10.56
CA GLN A 135 -1.72 -17.78 10.73
C GLN A 135 -1.21 -17.21 9.41
N PHE A 136 -1.36 -15.90 9.25
CA PHE A 136 -0.80 -15.10 8.18
C PHE A 136 0.07 -14.00 8.82
N LYS A 137 1.28 -13.81 8.31
CA LYS A 137 2.26 -12.91 8.91
C LYS A 137 2.84 -11.97 7.87
N GLU A 138 3.00 -10.72 8.24
CA GLU A 138 3.68 -9.70 7.45
C GLU A 138 4.72 -8.99 8.32
N ARG A 139 5.84 -8.58 7.73
CA ARG A 139 6.84 -7.78 8.45
C ARG A 139 6.37 -6.33 8.54
N CYS A 140 6.75 -5.67 9.62
CA CYS A 140 6.53 -4.24 9.78
C CYS A 140 7.85 -3.47 9.62
N GLU A 141 7.72 -2.19 9.30
CA GLU A 141 8.81 -1.24 9.16
C GLU A 141 8.84 -0.31 10.35
N VAL A 142 9.98 -0.25 11.04
CA VAL A 142 10.19 0.70 12.13
C VAL A 142 10.46 2.08 11.53
N ASN A 143 9.60 3.06 11.82
CA ASN A 143 9.79 4.43 11.36
C ASN A 143 10.46 5.31 12.41
N SER A 144 10.05 5.18 13.68
CA SER A 144 10.65 5.92 14.80
C SER A 144 10.47 5.15 16.11
N SER A 145 11.00 5.70 17.21
CA SER A 145 10.77 5.15 18.56
C SER A 145 9.30 5.13 18.98
N SER A 146 8.43 5.85 18.27
CA SER A 146 7.00 5.96 18.56
C SER A 146 6.07 5.47 17.45
N LEU A 147 6.59 5.06 16.29
CA LEU A 147 5.79 4.64 15.15
C LEU A 147 6.41 3.44 14.41
N VAL A 148 5.59 2.41 14.24
CA VAL A 148 5.84 1.24 13.37
C VAL A 148 4.73 1.16 12.33
N LEU A 149 5.11 0.87 11.09
CA LEU A 149 4.21 0.75 9.95
C LEU A 149 4.11 -0.72 9.56
N CYS A 150 2.94 -1.33 9.76
CA CYS A 150 2.68 -2.72 9.44
C CYS A 150 1.79 -2.81 8.20
N ARG A 151 2.20 -3.56 7.18
CA ARG A 151 1.25 -3.93 6.12
C ARG A 151 0.39 -5.10 6.63
N SER A 152 -0.91 -5.01 6.40
CA SER A 152 -1.81 -6.12 6.70
C SER A 152 -1.50 -7.33 5.80
N PRO A 153 -1.40 -8.56 6.33
CA PRO A 153 -1.13 -9.73 5.51
C PRO A 153 -2.32 -10.07 4.60
N MET A 154 -2.02 -10.69 3.46
CA MET A 154 -3.05 -11.36 2.65
C MET A 154 -3.59 -12.58 3.39
N VAL A 155 -4.91 -12.75 3.38
CA VAL A 155 -5.61 -13.87 4.02
C VAL A 155 -6.44 -14.63 2.98
N ASN A 156 -6.91 -15.83 3.34
CA ASN A 156 -7.77 -16.60 2.45
C ASN A 156 -9.20 -16.05 2.45
N SER A 157 -9.78 -15.87 1.26
CA SER A 157 -11.16 -15.39 1.09
C SER A 157 -12.19 -16.29 1.79
N SER A 158 -11.93 -17.59 1.90
CA SER A 158 -12.78 -18.56 2.62
C SER A 158 -12.90 -18.28 4.13
N LEU A 159 -12.04 -17.44 4.69
CA LEU A 159 -12.03 -17.09 6.13
C LEU A 159 -12.81 -15.79 6.40
N LEU A 160 -13.34 -15.14 5.37
CA LEU A 160 -14.15 -13.94 5.52
C LEU A 160 -15.37 -14.21 6.40
N GLY A 161 -15.62 -13.32 7.37
CA GLY A 161 -16.69 -13.48 8.37
C GLY A 161 -16.36 -14.42 9.54
N SER A 162 -15.19 -15.08 9.55
CA SER A 162 -14.71 -15.83 10.72
C SER A 162 -14.17 -14.88 11.80
N LYS A 163 -14.14 -15.33 13.06
CA LYS A 163 -13.52 -14.56 14.15
C LYS A 163 -12.02 -14.40 13.88
N VAL A 164 -11.58 -13.16 13.75
CA VAL A 164 -10.18 -12.79 13.50
C VAL A 164 -9.52 -12.38 14.81
N THR A 165 -8.28 -12.85 15.03
CA THR A 165 -7.41 -12.33 16.09
C THR A 165 -6.18 -11.73 15.44
N VAL A 166 -5.92 -10.46 15.74
CA VAL A 166 -4.78 -9.72 15.20
C VAL A 166 -3.82 -9.41 16.33
N GLN A 167 -2.54 -9.64 16.07
CA GLN A 167 -1.47 -9.43 17.04
C GLN A 167 -0.32 -8.68 16.39
N VAL A 168 0.31 -7.80 17.16
CA VAL A 168 1.59 -7.19 16.81
C VAL A 168 2.65 -7.85 17.67
N VAL A 169 3.62 -8.49 17.01
CA VAL A 169 4.73 -9.18 17.63
C VAL A 169 5.96 -8.28 17.54
N LEU A 170 6.50 -7.92 18.69
CA LEU A 170 7.70 -7.10 18.83
C LEU A 170 8.79 -7.97 19.48
N ASP A 171 9.61 -8.61 18.66
CA ASP A 171 10.57 -9.66 19.05
C ASP A 171 9.89 -10.82 19.80
N ASN A 172 10.06 -10.90 21.13
CA ASN A 172 9.46 -11.93 21.99
C ASN A 172 8.16 -11.45 22.67
N LEU A 173 7.78 -10.19 22.48
CA LEU A 173 6.57 -9.59 23.05
C LEU A 173 5.44 -9.65 22.05
N CYS A 174 4.22 -9.81 22.55
CA CYS A 174 3.04 -10.04 21.73
C CYS A 174 1.89 -9.25 22.31
N PHE A 175 1.30 -8.42 21.46
CA PHE A 175 0.26 -7.49 21.82
C PHE A 175 -0.98 -7.80 21.00
N ASP A 176 -2.11 -8.04 21.66
CA ASP A 176 -3.40 -8.23 20.99
C ASP A 176 -3.93 -6.87 20.52
N PHE A 177 -4.31 -6.76 19.24
CA PHE A 177 -4.85 -5.54 18.66
C PHE A 177 -6.05 -5.00 19.45
N SER A 178 -6.86 -5.88 20.02
CA SER A 178 -8.02 -5.51 20.83
C SER A 178 -7.68 -4.80 22.14
N SER A 179 -6.43 -4.89 22.62
CA SER A 179 -6.01 -4.22 23.86
C SER A 179 -5.62 -2.75 23.67
N PHE A 180 -5.38 -2.32 22.43
CA PHE A 180 -4.92 -0.96 22.10
C PHE A 180 -5.72 -0.31 20.96
N SER A 181 -6.78 -0.94 20.49
CA SER A 181 -7.72 -0.33 19.55
C SER A 181 -9.12 -0.29 20.15
N SER A 182 -9.87 0.77 19.83
CA SER A 182 -11.26 0.92 20.27
C SER A 182 -12.23 0.00 19.53
N GLN A 183 -11.82 -0.51 18.36
CA GLN A 183 -12.62 -1.38 17.51
C GLN A 183 -11.90 -2.70 17.25
N MET A 184 -12.70 -3.76 17.03
CA MET A 184 -12.16 -5.06 16.67
C MET A 184 -11.70 -5.05 15.21
N PHE A 185 -10.50 -5.58 14.97
CA PHE A 185 -9.96 -5.62 13.62
C PHE A 185 -10.80 -6.52 12.70
N SER A 186 -11.24 -6.01 11.54
CA SER A 186 -12.02 -6.78 10.56
C SER A 186 -11.33 -6.89 9.20
N TYR A 187 -11.57 -8.01 8.52
CA TYR A 187 -11.26 -8.15 7.10
C TYR A 187 -12.54 -8.02 6.29
N GLU A 188 -12.50 -7.17 5.26
CA GLU A 188 -13.59 -6.87 4.34
C GLU A 188 -13.32 -7.51 2.97
N PRO A 189 -14.36 -7.69 2.12
CA PRO A 189 -14.18 -8.06 0.72
C PRO A 189 -13.24 -7.10 -0.02
N ASN A 190 -12.53 -7.62 -1.02
CA ASN A 190 -11.74 -6.75 -1.90
C ASN A 190 -12.65 -5.79 -2.69
N PRO A 191 -12.20 -4.54 -2.93
CA PRO A 191 -12.85 -3.64 -3.87
C PRO A 191 -12.83 -4.23 -5.29
N VAL A 192 -13.86 -3.93 -6.08
CA VAL A 192 -13.97 -4.31 -7.48
C VAL A 192 -14.17 -3.05 -8.29
N LEU A 193 -13.30 -2.78 -9.26
CA LEU A 193 -13.40 -1.64 -10.17
C LEU A 193 -13.75 -2.11 -11.58
N GLN A 194 -14.66 -1.39 -12.22
CA GLN A 194 -15.01 -1.62 -13.63
C GLN A 194 -14.00 -0.90 -14.55
N PRO A 195 -13.69 -1.45 -15.72
CA PRO A 195 -12.87 -0.77 -16.72
C PRO A 195 -13.48 0.58 -17.14
N LEU A 196 -12.63 1.52 -17.57
CA LEU A 196 -13.06 2.84 -18.06
C LEU A 196 -14.14 2.72 -19.15
N ASN A 197 -13.97 1.74 -20.05
CA ASN A 197 -14.94 1.40 -21.08
C ASN A 197 -15.59 0.04 -20.77
N LYS A 198 -16.79 0.05 -20.17
CA LYS A 198 -17.49 -1.17 -19.73
C LYS A 198 -17.79 -2.17 -20.86
N LYS A 199 -18.21 -1.66 -22.03
CA LYS A 199 -18.61 -2.50 -23.17
C LYS A 199 -17.41 -2.99 -23.98
N GLU A 200 -16.36 -2.17 -24.05
CA GLU A 200 -15.17 -2.42 -24.87
C GLU A 200 -13.91 -2.07 -24.06
N PRO A 201 -13.43 -2.95 -23.17
CA PRO A 201 -12.31 -2.65 -22.26
C PRO A 201 -10.99 -2.31 -22.96
N LEU A 202 -10.82 -2.75 -24.20
CA LEU A 202 -9.65 -2.47 -25.03
C LEU A 202 -9.72 -1.13 -25.78
N LYS A 203 -10.90 -0.51 -25.83
CA LYS A 203 -11.07 0.79 -26.48
C LYS A 203 -10.38 1.86 -25.66
N VAL A 204 -9.66 2.74 -26.34
CA VAL A 204 -9.01 3.90 -25.72
C VAL A 204 -10.07 4.82 -25.11
N TYR A 205 -9.83 5.27 -23.87
CA TYR A 205 -10.66 6.25 -23.20
C TYR A 205 -10.20 7.65 -23.58
N HIS A 206 -11.08 8.42 -24.23
CA HIS A 206 -10.83 9.80 -24.62
C HIS A 206 -11.19 10.74 -23.47
N TYR A 207 -10.19 11.47 -22.98
CA TYR A 207 -10.30 12.38 -21.85
C TYR A 207 -10.25 13.83 -22.32
N ASN A 208 -11.28 14.59 -21.98
CA ASN A 208 -11.33 16.04 -22.19
C ASN A 208 -10.65 16.76 -21.01
N PRO A 209 -9.52 17.47 -21.21
CA PRO A 209 -8.80 18.09 -20.11
C PRO A 209 -9.65 19.13 -19.37
N GLY A 210 -9.59 19.11 -18.04
CA GLY A 210 -10.41 19.93 -17.15
C GLY A 210 -11.70 19.25 -16.67
N SER A 211 -12.00 18.04 -17.14
CA SER A 211 -13.06 17.19 -16.59
C SER A 211 -12.54 16.24 -15.51
N PHE A 212 -13.45 15.64 -14.73
CA PHE A 212 -13.13 14.57 -13.78
C PHE A 212 -13.35 13.20 -14.43
N ILE A 213 -12.54 12.21 -14.05
CA ILE A 213 -12.78 10.81 -14.40
C ILE A 213 -13.54 10.15 -13.26
N GLN A 214 -14.68 9.54 -13.59
CA GLN A 214 -15.51 8.75 -12.69
C GLN A 214 -15.28 7.27 -12.97
N LEU A 215 -14.93 6.51 -11.93
CA LEU A 215 -14.87 5.06 -11.95
C LEU A 215 -16.04 4.49 -11.17
N GLU A 216 -16.62 3.43 -11.70
CA GLU A 216 -17.65 2.65 -11.03
C GLU A 216 -17.06 1.36 -10.49
N GLY A 217 -17.62 0.91 -9.38
CA GLY A 217 -17.18 -0.31 -8.72
C GLY A 217 -18.06 -0.68 -7.54
N ASP A 218 -17.57 -1.64 -6.77
CA ASP A 218 -18.22 -2.10 -5.55
C ASP A 218 -17.18 -2.21 -4.42
N ASN A 219 -17.64 -1.90 -3.20
CA ASN A 219 -16.85 -2.01 -1.96
C ASN A 219 -15.58 -1.13 -1.92
N LEU A 220 -15.61 0.04 -2.57
CA LEU A 220 -14.43 0.88 -2.73
C LEU A 220 -13.99 1.60 -1.44
N ASP A 221 -14.86 1.73 -0.44
CA ASP A 221 -14.61 2.45 0.82
C ASP A 221 -14.69 1.57 2.08
N LEU A 222 -14.84 0.24 1.94
CA LEU A 222 -15.08 -0.64 3.10
C LEU A 222 -13.89 -0.71 4.05
N ALA A 223 -12.69 -0.77 3.50
CA ALA A 223 -11.45 -0.99 4.23
C ALA A 223 -10.29 -0.14 3.73
N ILE A 224 -10.57 1.01 3.13
CA ILE A 224 -9.55 1.97 2.68
C ILE A 224 -10.15 3.38 2.65
N THR A 225 -9.36 4.41 2.94
CA THR A 225 -9.79 5.81 2.82
C THR A 225 -9.30 6.44 1.52
N LYS A 226 -9.91 7.57 1.16
CA LYS A 226 -9.57 8.36 -0.03
C LYS A 226 -8.07 8.69 -0.12
N GLU A 227 -7.45 9.02 1.02
CA GLU A 227 -6.06 9.44 1.12
C GLU A 227 -5.07 8.29 0.89
N GLU A 228 -5.52 7.05 1.07
CA GLU A 228 -4.72 5.84 0.88
C GLU A 228 -4.76 5.31 -0.57
N VAL A 229 -5.76 5.73 -1.37
CA VAL A 229 -5.92 5.26 -2.75
C VAL A 229 -4.98 6.01 -3.68
N VAL A 230 -4.18 5.29 -4.45
CA VAL A 230 -3.29 5.87 -5.45
C VAL A 230 -3.84 5.59 -6.84
N VAL A 231 -4.07 6.64 -7.62
CA VAL A 231 -4.54 6.54 -9.01
C VAL A 231 -3.49 7.14 -9.93
N LEU A 232 -3.06 6.38 -10.92
CA LEU A 232 -2.00 6.73 -11.85
C LEU A 232 -2.51 6.69 -13.30
N ILE A 233 -2.02 7.61 -14.11
CA ILE A 233 -2.20 7.67 -15.56
C ILE A 233 -0.80 7.73 -16.16
N GLY A 234 -0.25 6.57 -16.56
CA GLY A 234 1.17 6.46 -16.92
C GLY A 234 2.06 6.87 -15.75
N GLU A 235 2.91 7.89 -15.94
CA GLU A 235 3.73 8.47 -14.87
C GLU A 235 3.03 9.58 -14.06
N GLY A 236 1.84 10.03 -14.48
CA GLY A 236 1.10 11.10 -13.81
C GLY A 236 0.17 10.59 -12.71
N VAL A 237 -0.05 11.40 -11.68
CA VAL A 237 -1.00 11.09 -10.59
C VAL A 237 -2.36 11.71 -10.88
N CYS A 238 -3.43 10.90 -10.82
CA CYS A 238 -4.80 11.40 -10.83
C CYS A 238 -5.23 11.69 -9.39
N ALA A 239 -5.43 12.97 -9.04
CA ALA A 239 -5.74 13.37 -7.67
C ALA A 239 -7.15 12.93 -7.29
N VAL A 240 -7.26 11.96 -6.37
CA VAL A 240 -8.56 11.48 -5.90
C VAL A 240 -9.30 12.61 -5.17
N LYS A 241 -10.53 12.91 -5.59
CA LYS A 241 -11.39 13.94 -4.99
C LYS A 241 -12.45 13.35 -4.11
N THR A 242 -13.02 12.22 -4.51
CA THR A 242 -14.12 11.59 -3.80
C THR A 242 -13.97 10.08 -3.90
N LEU A 243 -14.17 9.41 -2.76
CA LEU A 243 -14.29 7.96 -2.66
C LEU A 243 -15.60 7.67 -1.93
N THR A 244 -16.44 6.85 -2.55
CA THR A 244 -17.68 6.33 -1.97
C THR A 244 -17.70 4.83 -2.18
N ARG A 245 -18.65 4.13 -1.54
CA ARG A 245 -18.83 2.68 -1.71
C ARG A 245 -18.79 2.17 -3.15
N ASN A 246 -19.34 2.93 -4.10
CA ASN A 246 -19.53 2.49 -5.49
C ASN A 246 -18.86 3.39 -6.55
N HIS A 247 -18.30 4.53 -6.14
CA HIS A 247 -17.73 5.50 -7.06
C HIS A 247 -16.42 6.08 -6.55
N LEU A 248 -15.46 6.22 -7.45
CA LEU A 248 -14.23 6.98 -7.26
C LEU A 248 -14.15 8.09 -8.31
N TYR A 249 -13.93 9.32 -7.85
CA TYR A 249 -13.70 10.48 -8.71
C TYR A 249 -12.27 10.95 -8.57
N CYS A 250 -11.56 11.08 -9.69
CA CYS A 250 -10.20 11.63 -9.69
C CYS A 250 -10.06 12.76 -10.73
N GLU A 251 -9.18 13.70 -10.41
CA GLU A 251 -8.78 14.82 -11.28
C GLU A 251 -7.45 14.47 -11.96
N PRO A 252 -7.46 14.21 -13.28
CA PRO A 252 -6.23 13.92 -14.02
C PRO A 252 -5.28 15.12 -14.09
N PRO A 253 -3.97 14.91 -14.32
CA PRO A 253 -3.05 16.01 -14.62
C PRO A 253 -3.49 16.75 -15.90
N PRO A 254 -3.20 18.06 -16.04
CA PRO A 254 -3.70 18.87 -17.15
C PRO A 254 -3.10 18.53 -18.52
N GLN A 255 -1.91 17.94 -18.53
CA GLN A 255 -1.20 17.49 -19.73
C GLN A 255 -1.05 15.98 -19.69
N GLN A 256 -1.11 15.34 -20.86
CA GLN A 256 -0.97 13.89 -20.97
C GLN A 256 0.41 13.47 -20.44
N PRO A 257 0.47 12.62 -19.41
CA PRO A 257 1.72 12.09 -18.90
C PRO A 257 2.36 11.11 -19.88
N LEU A 258 3.65 10.89 -19.71
CA LEU A 258 4.35 9.82 -20.43
C LEU A 258 3.79 8.44 -20.03
N PRO A 259 3.84 7.45 -20.93
CA PRO A 259 3.59 6.06 -20.56
C PRO A 259 4.59 5.61 -19.49
N GLY A 260 4.17 4.67 -18.64
CA GLY A 260 4.97 4.22 -17.50
C GLY A 260 6.35 3.66 -17.88
N PRO A 261 7.25 3.46 -16.89
CA PRO A 261 8.68 3.19 -17.10
C PRO A 261 9.00 1.90 -17.88
N THR A 262 8.03 1.01 -18.05
CA THR A 262 8.11 -0.21 -18.86
C THR A 262 8.07 0.05 -20.37
N CYS A 263 7.64 1.23 -20.82
CA CYS A 263 7.50 1.58 -22.24
C CYS A 263 8.62 2.52 -22.74
N ARG A 264 9.82 1.98 -22.97
CA ARG A 264 10.95 2.75 -23.53
C ARG A 264 11.02 2.77 -25.07
N LYS A 265 10.23 1.93 -25.76
CA LYS A 265 10.21 1.78 -27.24
C LYS A 265 8.79 1.53 -27.79
N CYS A 266 7.76 2.07 -27.13
CA CYS A 266 6.39 1.83 -27.54
C CYS A 266 5.99 2.82 -28.64
N GLU A 267 5.41 2.33 -29.73
CA GLU A 267 4.89 3.13 -30.85
C GLU A 267 3.36 3.01 -30.92
N GLY A 268 2.68 4.09 -31.31
CA GLY A 268 1.22 4.09 -31.50
C GLY A 268 0.41 3.93 -30.20
N ILE A 269 -0.54 3.00 -30.19
CA ILE A 269 -1.47 2.75 -29.05
C ILE A 269 -0.71 2.27 -27.81
N ASP A 270 0.47 1.67 -27.97
CA ASP A 270 1.33 1.28 -26.86
C ASP A 270 2.06 2.46 -26.20
N TYR A 271 2.06 3.63 -26.83
CA TYR A 271 2.57 4.87 -26.22
C TYR A 271 1.54 5.57 -25.33
N LEU A 272 0.28 5.12 -25.31
CA LEU A 272 -0.76 5.75 -24.47
C LEU A 272 -0.59 5.35 -23.00
N PRO A 273 -0.74 6.29 -22.05
CA PRO A 273 -0.66 6.00 -20.63
C PRO A 273 -1.78 5.06 -20.18
N GLU A 274 -1.42 4.08 -19.36
CA GLU A 274 -2.35 3.16 -18.72
C GLU A 274 -2.96 3.79 -17.46
N PHE A 275 -4.26 3.60 -17.26
CA PHE A 275 -4.97 4.03 -16.07
C PHE A 275 -4.95 2.91 -15.03
N ILE A 276 -4.27 3.16 -13.92
CA ILE A 276 -4.05 2.17 -12.86
C ILE A 276 -4.59 2.72 -11.53
N VAL A 277 -5.33 1.89 -10.81
CA VAL A 277 -5.74 2.16 -9.42
C VAL A 277 -5.05 1.17 -8.51
N GLN A 278 -4.42 1.67 -7.45
CA GLN A 278 -3.77 0.87 -6.42
C GLN A 278 -4.48 1.05 -5.08
N MET A 279 -4.82 -0.07 -4.46
CA MET A 279 -5.46 -0.15 -3.15
C MET A 279 -4.75 -1.24 -2.33
N GLY A 280 -3.79 -0.83 -1.48
CA GLY A 280 -2.85 -1.74 -0.79
C GLY A 280 -2.12 -2.68 -1.74
N ASN A 281 -2.34 -3.99 -1.64
CA ASN A 281 -1.73 -4.98 -2.54
C ASN A 281 -2.51 -5.19 -3.86
N LEU A 282 -3.66 -4.54 -4.03
CA LEU A 282 -4.48 -4.66 -5.24
C LEU A 282 -4.07 -3.62 -6.27
N ASN A 283 -3.82 -4.08 -7.50
CA ASN A 283 -3.53 -3.23 -8.65
C ASN A 283 -4.56 -3.52 -9.76
N PHE A 284 -5.28 -2.49 -10.17
CA PHE A 284 -6.32 -2.57 -11.20
C PHE A 284 -5.88 -1.78 -12.44
N SER A 285 -5.63 -2.46 -13.55
CA SER A 285 -5.51 -1.82 -14.85
C SER A 285 -6.90 -1.66 -15.47
N LEU A 286 -7.30 -0.43 -15.76
CA LEU A 286 -8.67 -0.09 -16.19
C LEU A 286 -8.77 0.37 -17.64
N GLY A 287 -7.66 0.38 -18.38
CA GLY A 287 -7.58 0.75 -19.79
C GLY A 287 -6.55 1.84 -20.09
N LYS A 288 -6.41 2.20 -21.36
CA LYS A 288 -5.50 3.26 -21.83
C LYS A 288 -6.26 4.57 -22.02
N VAL A 289 -5.60 5.69 -21.72
CA VAL A 289 -6.19 7.03 -21.79
C VAL A 289 -5.49 7.86 -22.86
N GLN A 290 -6.29 8.57 -23.66
CA GLN A 290 -5.82 9.57 -24.60
C GLN A 290 -6.43 10.91 -24.24
N TYR A 291 -5.60 11.94 -24.16
CA TYR A 291 -6.05 13.30 -23.91
C TYR A 291 -6.47 13.91 -25.23
N ASP A 292 -7.71 14.39 -25.28
CA ASP A 292 -8.19 15.13 -26.43
C ASP A 292 -7.52 16.50 -26.46
N ASN A 293 -6.99 16.88 -27.61
CA ASN A 293 -6.34 18.16 -27.76
C ASN A 293 -7.39 19.28 -27.62
N LEU A 294 -7.17 20.16 -26.63
CA LEU A 294 -7.80 21.48 -26.52
C LEU A 294 -7.34 22.44 -27.64
N SER A 295 -6.98 21.93 -28.81
CA SER A 295 -6.90 22.78 -30.00
C SER A 295 -8.29 23.35 -30.19
N LEU A 296 -8.44 24.62 -29.77
CA LEU A 296 -9.52 25.55 -30.11
C LEU A 296 -10.34 24.95 -31.22
N SER A 297 -11.58 24.56 -30.93
CA SER A 297 -12.57 24.11 -31.88
C SER A 297 -12.41 24.87 -33.21
N VAL A 298 -11.58 24.34 -34.11
CA VAL A 298 -11.47 24.84 -35.46
C VAL A 298 -12.80 24.39 -36.01
N PHE A 299 -13.72 25.35 -36.16
CA PHE A 299 -15.04 25.14 -36.72
C PHE A 299 -14.94 24.08 -37.82
N PRO A 300 -15.83 23.06 -37.84
CA PRO A 300 -15.76 22.01 -38.84
C PRO A 300 -15.59 22.65 -40.22
N LEU A 301 -14.75 22.06 -41.09
CA LEU A 301 -14.40 22.66 -42.39
C LEU A 301 -15.65 23.13 -43.17
N GLU A 302 -16.75 22.41 -43.01
CA GLU A 302 -18.09 22.72 -43.52
C GLU A 302 -18.63 24.08 -43.04
N ALA A 303 -18.49 24.40 -41.76
CA ALA A 303 -18.88 25.69 -41.19
C ALA A 303 -17.93 26.82 -41.61
N GLN A 304 -16.62 26.54 -41.78
CA GLN A 304 -15.67 27.53 -42.30
C GLN A 304 -15.99 27.89 -43.76
N ILE A 305 -16.31 26.89 -44.58
CA ILE A 305 -16.77 27.09 -45.96
C ILE A 305 -18.08 27.89 -45.96
N GLY A 306 -19.03 27.55 -45.07
CA GLY A 306 -20.29 28.28 -44.92
C GLY A 306 -20.11 29.77 -44.59
N VAL A 307 -19.25 30.08 -43.62
CA VAL A 307 -18.96 31.48 -43.23
C VAL A 307 -18.21 32.21 -44.35
N GLY A 308 -17.26 31.56 -45.02
CA GLY A 308 -16.50 32.15 -46.12
C GLY A 308 -17.37 32.49 -47.34
N VAL A 309 -18.24 31.58 -47.75
CA VAL A 309 -19.19 31.80 -48.85
C VAL A 309 -20.19 32.89 -48.49
N GLY A 310 -20.74 32.85 -47.26
CA GLY A 310 -21.67 33.86 -46.77
C GLY A 310 -21.08 35.27 -46.78
N ALA A 311 -19.85 35.43 -46.26
CA ALA A 311 -19.15 36.71 -46.26
C ALA A 311 -18.87 37.23 -47.69
N SER A 312 -18.43 36.35 -48.60
CA SER A 312 -18.16 36.71 -50.00
C SER A 312 -19.42 37.21 -50.73
N LEU A 313 -20.55 36.55 -50.50
CA LEU A 313 -21.83 36.91 -51.13
C LEU A 313 -22.35 38.28 -50.68
N VAL A 314 -22.17 38.59 -49.39
CA VAL A 314 -22.51 39.91 -48.84
C VAL A 314 -21.63 41.00 -49.44
N VAL A 315 -20.31 40.79 -49.54
CA VAL A 315 -19.40 41.76 -50.16
C VAL A 315 -19.76 42.00 -51.63
N LEU A 316 -20.10 40.94 -52.36
CA LEU A 316 -20.49 41.05 -53.77
C LEU A 316 -21.79 41.84 -53.95
N LEU A 317 -22.79 41.62 -53.09
CA LEU A 317 -24.04 42.39 -53.10
C LEU A 317 -23.80 43.87 -52.81
N VAL A 318 -22.96 44.19 -51.81
CA VAL A 318 -22.59 45.57 -51.50
C VAL A 318 -21.90 46.24 -52.69
N LEU A 319 -20.96 45.55 -53.35
CA LEU A 319 -20.30 46.05 -54.56
C LEU A 319 -21.29 46.33 -55.69
N ILE A 320 -22.26 45.44 -55.93
CA ILE A 320 -23.29 45.64 -56.95
C ILE A 320 -24.13 46.87 -56.64
N VAL A 321 -24.58 47.03 -55.39
CA VAL A 321 -25.36 48.21 -54.96
C VAL A 321 -24.55 49.49 -55.14
N VAL A 322 -23.27 49.51 -54.75
CA VAL A 322 -22.38 50.65 -54.94
C VAL A 322 -22.19 50.96 -56.43
N LEU A 323 -22.02 49.96 -57.29
CA LEU A 323 -21.88 50.16 -58.74
C LEU A 323 -23.16 50.68 -59.39
N ILE A 324 -24.34 50.20 -58.97
CA ILE A 324 -25.63 50.73 -59.43
C ILE A 324 -25.79 52.18 -58.98
N TYR A 325 -25.44 52.50 -57.74
CA TYR A 325 -25.50 53.86 -57.21
C TYR A 325 -24.54 54.80 -57.95
N ARG A 326 -23.31 54.36 -58.24
CA ARG A 326 -22.34 55.12 -59.05
C ARG A 326 -22.79 55.29 -60.49
N ARG A 327 -23.44 54.29 -61.10
CA ARG A 327 -24.02 54.41 -62.45
C ARG A 327 -25.18 55.39 -62.49
N LYS A 328 -26.09 55.33 -61.52
CA LYS A 328 -27.19 56.29 -61.35
C LYS A 328 -26.69 57.71 -61.11
N SER A 329 -25.66 57.90 -60.28
CA SER A 329 -25.04 59.20 -60.01
C SER A 329 -24.30 59.79 -61.22
N LYS A 330 -23.85 58.99 -62.19
CA LYS A 330 -23.22 59.48 -63.44
C LYS A 330 -24.25 59.82 -64.54
N GLN A 331 -25.52 59.48 -64.34
CA GLN A 331 -26.62 59.76 -65.27
C GLN A 331 -27.56 60.88 -64.78
N ALA A 332 -27.23 61.52 -63.66
CA ALA A 332 -27.96 62.66 -63.09
C ALA A 332 -27.19 63.96 -63.32
#